data_AF-X1C4P2-F1
#
_entry.id   AF-X1C4P2-F1
#
_cell.length_a   1.000
_cell.length_b   1.000
_cell.length_c   1.000
_cell.angle_alpha   90.00
_cell.angle_beta   90.00
_cell.angle_gamma   90.00
#
_symmetry.space_group_name_H-M   'P 1'
#
loop_
_entity.id
_entity.type
_entity.pdbx_description
1 polymer ?
#
loop_
_entity_poly.entity_id
_entity_poly.type
_entity_poly.pdbx_seq_one_letter_code
_entity_poly.pdbx_strand_id
1 'polypeptide(L)'
;WWGFDWSAGMGHSLFALNASDKKTSYRFTAPLSKTVNSLWIYDNDAAGTSPIYRVGLQGDNNGLPDGSWLNGNAYYDQQFVGNWHESDIPNTALTADTIYHIVVEYASGTINGSNYGTVYQKTLGSGKWTNTIPYDPRNLRDDAWMVHQDTGSGWFEQLSRMVQFLVEWDDGTTYGQPYSSTYGNQPDRYPIYGTQYTGVQFVLDKNYEFSSVKFKGLWDGVGTPSALYLSIYDVTNSTYIIQDQLWDEAISDVVQSQQTHELDSQISLYAGITYQMWLES
;
A
#
# COMPACT_ATOMS: atom_id res chain seq x y z
N TRP A 1 15.81 -6.46 4.76
CA TRP A 1 15.01 -7.70 4.80
C TRP A 1 13.69 -7.37 4.14
N TRP A 2 13.35 -8.09 3.05
CA TRP A 2 12.06 -8.00 2.39
C TRP A 2 11.40 -9.37 2.57
N GLY A 3 10.50 -9.47 3.54
CA GLY A 3 9.72 -10.67 3.79
C GLY A 3 8.25 -10.33 3.70
N PHE A 4 7.51 -11.13 2.93
CA PHE A 4 6.06 -11.00 2.88
C PHE A 4 5.48 -11.54 4.18
N ASP A 5 4.93 -10.65 5.01
CA ASP A 5 3.96 -11.05 6.00
C ASP A 5 2.56 -10.90 5.39
N TRP A 6 1.71 -11.86 5.70
CA TRP A 6 0.26 -11.87 5.46
C TRP A 6 -0.34 -12.47 6.73
N SER A 7 0.00 -11.92 7.91
CA SER A 7 -0.49 -12.44 9.18
C SER A 7 -1.69 -11.64 9.70
N ALA A 8 -2.69 -12.43 10.10
CA ALA A 8 -3.78 -12.15 11.03
C ALA A 8 -4.68 -10.91 10.81
N GLY A 9 -5.88 -11.18 10.30
CA GLY A 9 -7.12 -10.63 10.88
C GLY A 9 -7.21 -9.11 11.00
N MET A 10 -6.73 -8.37 10.00
CA MET A 10 -6.99 -6.94 9.94
C MET A 10 -8.43 -6.72 9.52
N GLY A 11 -9.26 -6.21 10.43
CA GLY A 11 -10.64 -5.87 10.09
C GLY A 11 -10.67 -4.64 9.20
N HIS A 12 -11.70 -4.51 8.37
CA HIS A 12 -11.96 -3.26 7.67
C HIS A 12 -12.41 -2.18 8.65
N SER A 13 -11.93 -0.95 8.49
CA SER A 13 -12.58 0.21 9.09
C SER A 13 -13.37 0.95 8.02
N LEU A 14 -14.69 0.93 8.14
CA LEU A 14 -15.53 1.99 7.59
C LEU A 14 -15.43 3.14 8.59
N PHE A 15 -14.76 4.23 8.22
CA PHE A 15 -14.76 5.43 9.05
C PHE A 15 -15.60 6.52 8.40
N ALA A 16 -16.78 6.73 8.97
CA ALA A 16 -17.72 7.74 8.52
C ALA A 16 -17.26 9.13 9.00
N LEU A 17 -16.93 10.00 8.05
CA LEU A 17 -16.59 11.41 8.31
C LEU A 17 -17.89 12.23 8.39
N ASN A 18 -18.72 11.93 9.39
CA ASN A 18 -20.09 12.44 9.53
C ASN A 18 -20.25 13.58 10.55
N ALA A 19 -19.13 14.15 11.02
CA ALA A 19 -19.09 15.36 11.83
C ALA A 19 -17.84 16.17 11.46
N SER A 20 -17.91 17.50 11.61
CA SER A 20 -16.86 18.43 11.15
C SER A 20 -15.54 18.31 11.91
N ASP A 21 -15.56 17.71 13.09
CA ASP A 21 -14.42 17.44 13.95
C ASP A 21 -13.81 16.05 13.73
N LYS A 22 -14.43 15.21 12.87
CA LYS A 22 -13.89 13.90 12.51
C LYS A 22 -12.85 14.01 11.41
N LYS A 23 -11.75 13.29 11.59
CA LYS A 23 -10.61 13.25 10.66
C LYS A 23 -10.02 11.86 10.59
N THR A 24 -9.39 11.54 9.47
CA THR A 24 -8.55 10.34 9.35
C THR A 24 -7.18 10.73 8.85
N SER A 25 -6.17 9.93 9.20
CA SER A 25 -4.82 10.09 8.68
C SER A 25 -4.20 8.75 8.31
N TYR A 26 -3.42 8.77 7.25
CA TYR A 26 -2.59 7.67 6.77
C TYR A 26 -1.12 8.08 6.97
N ARG A 27 -0.46 7.47 7.95
CA ARG A 27 0.97 7.65 8.23
C ARG A 27 1.79 6.82 7.25
N PHE A 28 2.88 7.37 6.73
CA PHE A 28 3.83 6.65 5.89
C PHE A 28 5.23 7.27 5.99
N THR A 29 6.28 6.46 5.77
CA THR A 29 7.64 6.95 5.58
C THR A 29 7.90 7.17 4.09
N ALA A 30 8.39 8.35 3.71
CA ALA A 30 8.76 8.60 2.32
C ALA A 30 9.97 7.72 1.92
N PRO A 31 9.85 6.88 0.88
CA PRO A 31 10.91 5.94 0.52
C PRO A 31 12.06 6.61 -0.22
N LEU A 32 11.80 7.79 -0.81
CA LEU A 32 12.71 8.53 -1.68
C LEU A 32 12.51 10.03 -1.44
N SER A 33 13.58 10.80 -1.61
CA SER A 33 13.49 12.26 -1.65
C SER A 33 12.98 12.68 -3.03
N LYS A 34 11.68 12.97 -3.14
CA LYS A 34 10.99 13.30 -4.38
C LYS A 34 9.89 14.34 -4.14
N THR A 35 9.41 14.96 -5.22
CA THR A 35 8.29 15.88 -5.17
C THR A 35 6.99 15.14 -5.46
N VAL A 36 6.02 15.31 -4.57
CA VAL A 36 4.64 14.83 -4.72
C VAL A 36 3.80 15.92 -5.34
N ASN A 37 2.95 15.56 -6.30
CA ASN A 37 1.95 16.44 -6.89
C ASN A 37 0.53 15.90 -6.74
N SER A 38 0.35 14.61 -6.46
CA SER A 38 -1.00 14.04 -6.34
C SER A 38 -1.11 12.99 -5.24
N LEU A 39 -2.23 13.05 -4.51
CA LEU A 39 -2.59 12.09 -3.47
C LEU A 39 -3.82 11.32 -3.90
N TRP A 40 -3.74 10.00 -3.78
CA TRP A 40 -4.86 9.13 -4.06
C TRP A 40 -5.38 8.51 -2.77
N ILE A 41 -6.68 8.65 -2.54
CA ILE A 41 -7.38 7.99 -1.44
C ILE A 41 -8.62 7.28 -1.98
N TYR A 42 -9.03 6.22 -1.30
CA TYR A 42 -10.24 5.49 -1.65
C TYR A 42 -11.34 5.80 -0.64
N ASP A 43 -12.52 6.21 -1.14
CA ASP A 43 -13.74 6.23 -0.35
C ASP A 43 -14.68 5.09 -0.81
N ASN A 44 -15.39 4.49 0.13
CA ASN A 44 -16.33 3.42 -0.19
C ASN A 44 -17.58 3.95 -0.86
N ASP A 45 -18.13 4.99 -0.24
CA ASP A 45 -19.46 5.47 -0.50
C ASP A 45 -19.62 6.86 0.13
N ALA A 46 -20.60 7.59 -0.41
CA ALA A 46 -21.08 8.83 0.14
C ALA A 46 -22.57 8.71 0.45
N ALA A 47 -22.94 9.01 1.70
CA ALA A 47 -24.34 9.19 2.05
C ALA A 47 -24.82 10.58 1.59
N GLY A 48 -25.98 10.62 0.95
CA GLY A 48 -26.64 11.86 0.55
C GLY A 48 -25.79 12.73 -0.38
N THR A 49 -25.79 14.04 -0.15
CA THR A 49 -24.85 14.95 -0.81
C THR A 49 -23.60 15.07 0.06
N SER A 50 -22.57 14.32 -0.31
CA SER A 50 -21.28 14.36 0.39
C SER A 50 -20.77 15.80 0.52
N PRO A 51 -20.28 16.22 1.70
CA PRO A 51 -19.64 17.52 1.85
C PRO A 51 -18.28 17.53 1.14
N ILE A 52 -17.63 18.70 1.15
CA ILE A 52 -16.28 18.86 0.66
C ILE A 52 -15.31 18.49 1.78
N TYR A 53 -14.38 17.59 1.48
CA TYR A 53 -13.28 17.17 2.31
C TYR A 53 -11.96 17.73 1.78
N ARG A 54 -11.09 18.13 2.69
CA ARG A 54 -9.71 18.48 2.42
C ARG A 54 -8.85 17.24 2.54
N VAL A 55 -8.06 16.96 1.50
CA VAL A 55 -7.07 15.88 1.47
C VAL A 55 -5.71 16.51 1.27
N GLY A 56 -4.75 16.25 2.15
CA GLY A 56 -3.45 16.91 2.07
C GLY A 56 -2.35 16.24 2.88
N LEU A 57 -1.14 16.79 2.77
CA LEU A 57 0.05 16.31 3.48
C LEU A 57 0.36 17.16 4.71
N GLN A 58 0.64 16.50 5.81
CA GLN A 58 1.14 17.08 7.06
C GLN A 58 2.44 16.39 7.50
N GLY A 59 3.22 17.07 8.34
CA GLY A 59 4.39 16.46 8.98
C GLY A 59 3.99 15.51 10.12
N ASP A 60 4.96 14.73 10.61
CA ASP A 60 4.83 13.91 11.82
C ASP A 60 5.24 14.70 13.06
N ASN A 61 4.47 14.54 14.14
CA ASN A 61 4.76 15.01 15.48
C ASN A 61 4.53 13.88 16.48
N ASN A 62 5.58 13.09 16.70
CA ASN A 62 5.58 11.92 17.60
C ASN A 62 4.54 10.86 17.18
N GLY A 63 4.49 10.53 15.89
CA GLY A 63 3.60 9.50 15.34
C GLY A 63 2.23 10.01 14.90
N LEU A 64 1.90 11.27 15.18
CA LEU A 64 0.62 11.90 14.85
C LEU A 64 0.82 13.06 13.86
N PRO A 65 -0.20 13.44 13.07
CA PRO A 65 -0.14 14.64 12.25
C PRO A 65 0.19 15.89 13.08
N ASP A 66 1.12 16.71 12.60
CA ASP A 66 1.55 17.95 13.28
C ASP A 66 0.50 19.08 13.25
N GLY A 67 -0.59 18.89 12.50
CA GLY A 67 -1.69 19.85 12.38
C GLY A 67 -1.44 20.97 11.37
N SER A 68 -0.31 20.95 10.65
CA SER A 68 0.08 21.97 9.68
C SER A 68 0.28 21.35 8.30
N TRP A 69 -0.33 21.94 7.27
CA TRP A 69 -0.11 21.53 5.89
C TRP A 69 1.34 21.80 5.48
N LEU A 70 1.98 20.84 4.83
CA LEU A 70 3.30 21.06 4.26
C LEU A 70 3.26 22.27 3.31
N ASN A 71 4.30 23.10 3.36
CA ASN A 71 4.38 24.37 2.62
C ASN A 71 3.20 25.35 2.87
N GLY A 72 2.35 25.09 3.87
CA GLY A 72 1.16 25.88 4.20
C GLY A 72 -0.07 25.59 3.34
N ASN A 73 0.06 24.84 2.24
CA ASN A 73 -1.02 24.63 1.27
C ASN A 73 -0.98 23.30 0.52
N ALA A 74 -0.23 22.29 0.97
CA ALA A 74 -0.18 20.96 0.35
C ALA A 74 -1.48 20.17 0.56
N TYR A 75 -2.60 20.66 0.03
CA TYR A 75 -3.91 20.04 0.12
C TYR A 75 -4.78 20.36 -1.10
N TYR A 76 -5.86 19.59 -1.24
CA TYR A 76 -6.89 19.77 -2.24
C TYR A 76 -8.27 19.51 -1.62
N ASP A 77 -9.24 20.35 -1.98
CA ASP A 77 -10.61 20.28 -1.46
C ASP A 77 -11.52 19.62 -2.50
N GLN A 78 -12.16 18.50 -2.15
CA GLN A 78 -12.97 17.71 -3.07
C GLN A 78 -14.17 17.02 -2.42
N GLN A 79 -15.12 16.61 -3.25
CA GLN A 79 -16.27 15.83 -2.81
C GLN A 79 -16.02 14.33 -3.02
N PHE A 80 -16.32 13.54 -1.99
CA PHE A 80 -16.28 12.08 -2.06
C PHE A 80 -17.53 11.52 -2.75
N VAL A 81 -17.35 10.58 -3.68
CA VAL A 81 -18.42 10.02 -4.53
C VAL A 81 -18.39 8.48 -4.65
N GLY A 82 -17.61 7.80 -3.81
CA GLY A 82 -17.26 6.39 -3.94
C GLY A 82 -16.25 6.18 -5.06
N ASN A 83 -15.16 5.45 -4.77
CA ASN A 83 -14.02 5.07 -5.63
C ASN A 83 -12.70 5.81 -5.26
N TRP A 84 -11.68 5.65 -6.11
CA TRP A 84 -10.43 6.37 -6.01
C TRP A 84 -10.59 7.85 -6.36
N HIS A 85 -10.10 8.71 -5.48
CA HIS A 85 -10.05 10.16 -5.67
C HIS A 85 -8.62 10.60 -5.86
N GLU A 86 -8.43 11.42 -6.89
CA GLU A 86 -7.18 12.11 -7.16
C GLU A 86 -7.24 13.51 -6.53
N SER A 87 -6.25 13.82 -5.71
CA SER A 87 -6.12 15.11 -5.03
C SER A 87 -4.90 15.81 -5.60
N ASP A 88 -5.09 16.71 -6.56
CA ASP A 88 -4.02 17.51 -7.18
C ASP A 88 -3.53 18.58 -6.18
N ILE A 89 -2.43 18.29 -5.50
CA ILE A 89 -1.86 19.17 -4.48
C ILE A 89 -0.72 19.99 -5.08
N PRO A 90 -0.43 21.20 -4.53
CA PRO A 90 0.79 21.90 -4.90
C PRO A 90 2.03 21.03 -4.73
N ASN A 91 2.96 21.12 -5.69
CA ASN A 91 4.23 20.40 -5.67
C ASN A 91 4.92 20.49 -4.29
N THR A 92 5.05 19.35 -3.63
CA THR A 92 5.52 19.25 -2.25
C THR A 92 6.70 18.30 -2.18
N ALA A 93 7.88 18.82 -1.87
CA ALA A 93 9.08 18.01 -1.70
C ALA A 93 9.01 17.20 -0.41
N LEU A 94 9.20 15.88 -0.51
CA LEU A 94 9.39 14.97 0.60
C LEU A 94 10.86 14.57 0.71
N THR A 95 11.29 14.27 1.94
CA THR A 95 12.64 13.77 2.23
C THR A 95 12.57 12.28 2.52
N ALA A 96 13.46 11.48 1.92
CA ALA A 96 13.58 10.07 2.23
C ALA A 96 13.72 9.81 3.73
N ASP A 97 13.22 8.67 4.20
CA ASP A 97 13.26 8.24 5.60
C ASP A 97 12.56 9.20 6.59
N THR A 98 11.79 10.16 6.09
CA THR A 98 10.97 11.07 6.91
C THR A 98 9.52 10.61 6.89
N ILE A 99 8.86 10.68 8.05
CA ILE A 99 7.46 10.28 8.21
C ILE A 99 6.55 11.46 7.90
N TYR A 100 5.48 11.17 7.16
CA TYR A 100 4.46 12.11 6.76
C TYR A 100 3.07 11.51 6.95
N HIS A 101 2.07 12.38 6.88
CA HIS A 101 0.67 12.03 7.05
C HIS A 101 -0.15 12.54 5.87
N ILE A 102 -0.90 11.66 5.21
CA ILE A 102 -2.04 12.08 4.40
C ILE A 102 -3.22 12.28 5.35
N VAL A 103 -3.73 13.49 5.46
CA VAL A 103 -4.85 13.85 6.34
C VAL A 103 -6.08 14.12 5.50
N VAL A 104 -7.22 13.56 5.93
CA VAL A 104 -8.55 13.85 5.39
C VAL A 104 -9.38 14.50 6.49
N GLU A 105 -9.86 15.71 6.24
CA GLU A 105 -10.71 16.45 7.16
C GLU A 105 -11.85 17.18 6.46
N TYR A 106 -12.91 17.52 7.20
CA TYR A 106 -14.00 18.32 6.67
C TYR A 106 -13.52 19.72 6.27
N ALA A 107 -13.90 20.18 5.07
CA ALA A 107 -13.60 21.53 4.58
C ALA A 107 -14.83 22.44 4.57
N SER A 108 -15.90 22.02 3.90
CA SER A 108 -17.13 22.81 3.78
C SER A 108 -18.35 21.99 3.33
N GLY A 109 -19.54 22.60 3.35
CA GLY A 109 -20.80 21.97 2.94
C GLY A 109 -21.70 21.59 4.12
N THR A 110 -22.61 20.65 3.91
CA THR A 110 -23.47 20.12 4.98
C THR A 110 -22.96 18.76 5.41
N ILE A 111 -22.46 18.64 6.65
CA ILE A 111 -21.97 17.39 7.22
C ILE A 111 -22.90 16.91 8.34
N ASN A 112 -23.39 15.67 8.25
CA ASN A 112 -24.19 15.02 9.29
C ASN A 112 -24.33 13.52 9.01
N GLY A 113 -25.11 12.79 9.83
CA GLY A 113 -25.38 11.36 9.64
C GLY A 113 -26.15 10.98 8.36
N SER A 114 -26.57 11.94 7.53
CA SER A 114 -27.18 11.71 6.22
C SER A 114 -26.36 12.28 5.05
N ASN A 115 -25.32 13.08 5.33
CA ASN A 115 -24.43 13.71 4.35
C ASN A 115 -22.98 13.53 4.81
N TYR A 116 -22.31 12.49 4.30
CA TYR A 116 -20.93 12.18 4.65
C TYR A 116 -20.26 11.25 3.65
N GLY A 117 -18.94 11.34 3.53
CA GLY A 117 -18.08 10.35 2.90
C GLY A 117 -17.57 9.31 3.90
N THR A 118 -17.31 8.11 3.42
CA THR A 118 -16.73 7.03 4.22
C THR A 118 -15.40 6.60 3.61
N VAL A 119 -14.31 6.78 4.34
CA VAL A 119 -13.05 6.16 3.94
C VAL A 119 -13.10 4.67 4.26
N TYR A 120 -12.59 3.86 3.34
CA TYR A 120 -12.63 2.40 3.47
C TYR A 120 -11.41 1.76 2.84
N GLN A 121 -11.09 0.58 3.37
CA GLN A 121 -10.08 -0.31 2.83
C GLN A 121 -10.73 -1.27 1.83
N LYS A 122 -10.58 -0.97 0.54
CA LYS A 122 -11.10 -1.74 -0.58
C LYS A 122 -10.43 -3.11 -0.66
N THR A 123 -11.23 -4.17 -0.57
CA THR A 123 -10.84 -5.50 -1.06
C THR A 123 -10.63 -5.46 -2.57
N LEU A 124 -9.60 -6.14 -3.07
CA LEU A 124 -9.31 -6.26 -4.50
C LEU A 124 -10.57 -6.60 -5.31
N GLY A 125 -11.03 -5.63 -6.11
CA GLY A 125 -12.21 -5.77 -6.95
C GLY A 125 -12.34 -4.53 -7.83
N SER A 126 -11.94 -4.65 -9.11
CA SER A 126 -12.07 -3.67 -10.21
C SER A 126 -11.81 -2.19 -9.87
N GLY A 127 -10.66 -1.66 -10.29
CA GLY A 127 -10.37 -0.22 -10.25
C GLY A 127 -9.03 0.14 -10.90
N LYS A 128 -8.75 1.44 -11.08
CA LYS A 128 -7.53 1.96 -11.75
C LYS A 128 -6.23 1.32 -11.24
N TRP A 129 -6.17 1.00 -9.95
CA TRP A 129 -4.94 0.61 -9.27
C TRP A 129 -4.87 -0.85 -8.80
N THR A 130 -5.84 -1.71 -9.15
CA THR A 130 -5.92 -3.07 -8.57
C THR A 130 -4.83 -4.03 -9.04
N ASN A 131 -4.12 -3.72 -10.14
CA ASN A 131 -3.14 -4.63 -10.76
C ASN A 131 -1.77 -3.97 -11.06
N THR A 132 -1.55 -2.72 -10.69
CA THR A 132 -0.41 -1.93 -11.21
C THR A 132 0.66 -1.59 -10.17
N ILE A 133 0.37 -1.77 -8.88
CA ILE A 133 1.30 -1.44 -7.80
C ILE A 133 1.26 -2.60 -6.81
N PRO A 134 2.40 -3.17 -6.44
CA PRO A 134 2.39 -4.31 -5.54
C PRO A 134 1.98 -3.94 -4.14
N TYR A 135 1.40 -4.95 -3.52
CA TYR A 135 1.27 -5.02 -2.08
C TYR A 135 2.65 -4.89 -1.41
N ASP A 136 2.83 -3.86 -0.59
CA ASP A 136 4.00 -3.79 0.29
C ASP A 136 3.66 -4.43 1.65
N PRO A 137 4.20 -5.63 1.95
CA PRO A 137 3.92 -6.33 3.19
C PRO A 137 4.59 -5.71 4.42
N ARG A 138 5.55 -4.79 4.24
CA ARG A 138 6.14 -4.04 5.37
C ARG A 138 5.05 -3.29 6.15
N ASN A 139 4.00 -2.87 5.44
CA ASN A 139 2.85 -2.14 5.96
C ASN A 139 2.01 -2.89 7.01
N LEU A 140 2.25 -4.20 7.22
CA LEU A 140 1.52 -4.98 8.23
C LEU A 140 2.07 -4.86 9.66
N ARG A 141 3.34 -4.46 9.80
CA ARG A 141 4.04 -4.42 11.09
C ARG A 141 5.03 -3.27 11.23
N ASP A 142 5.22 -2.47 10.19
CA ASP A 142 5.98 -1.23 10.28
C ASP A 142 5.15 -0.21 11.06
N ASP A 143 5.65 0.23 12.20
CA ASP A 143 5.02 1.29 12.99
C ASP A 143 4.88 2.56 12.16
N ALA A 144 5.71 2.75 11.13
CA ALA A 144 5.62 3.87 10.20
C ALA A 144 4.35 3.90 9.33
N TRP A 145 3.57 2.81 9.25
CA TRP A 145 2.38 2.73 8.41
C TRP A 145 1.14 2.46 9.24
N MET A 146 0.49 3.54 9.68
CA MET A 146 -0.63 3.48 10.61
C MET A 146 -1.79 4.35 10.16
N VAL A 147 -3.01 3.88 10.42
CA VAL A 147 -4.22 4.70 10.28
C VAL A 147 -4.50 5.36 11.62
N HIS A 148 -4.70 6.66 11.63
CA HIS A 148 -5.17 7.40 12.80
C HIS A 148 -6.56 7.94 12.53
N GLN A 149 -7.40 7.97 13.55
CA GLN A 149 -8.73 8.58 13.50
C GLN A 149 -8.82 9.63 14.59
N ASP A 150 -9.47 10.74 14.28
CA ASP A 150 -9.91 11.72 15.27
C ASP A 150 -11.44 11.71 15.26
N THR A 151 -12.05 11.47 16.41
CA THR A 151 -13.51 11.48 16.58
C THR A 151 -14.05 12.79 17.13
N GLY A 152 -13.23 13.85 17.14
CA GLY A 152 -13.49 15.14 17.78
C GLY A 152 -12.85 15.29 19.17
N SER A 153 -12.08 14.29 19.60
CA SER A 153 -11.43 14.25 20.92
C SER A 153 -9.91 14.13 20.84
N GLY A 154 -9.35 14.22 19.64
CA GLY A 154 -7.94 14.01 19.36
C GLY A 154 -7.69 12.69 18.63
N TRP A 155 -6.48 12.58 18.08
CA TRP A 155 -6.04 11.41 17.34
C TRP A 155 -5.89 10.18 18.23
N PHE A 156 -6.34 9.05 17.71
CA PHE A 156 -6.03 7.74 18.24
C PHE A 156 -5.66 6.78 17.11
N GLU A 157 -4.71 5.92 17.41
CA GLU A 157 -4.19 4.93 16.50
C GLU A 157 -5.21 3.80 16.27
N GLN A 158 -5.39 3.41 15.01
CA GLN A 158 -6.18 2.25 14.63
C GLN A 158 -5.28 1.02 14.49
N LEU A 159 -5.17 0.25 15.57
CA LEU A 159 -4.45 -1.02 15.56
C LEU A 159 -5.03 -1.99 14.52
N SER A 160 -4.15 -2.74 13.85
CA SER A 160 -4.52 -3.80 12.90
C SER A 160 -5.38 -3.31 11.73
N ARG A 161 -5.11 -2.11 11.21
CA ARG A 161 -5.73 -1.56 10.01
C ARG A 161 -4.69 -1.33 8.92
N MET A 162 -4.99 -1.76 7.70
CA MET A 162 -4.13 -1.49 6.54
C MET A 162 -4.27 -0.05 6.07
N VAL A 163 -3.17 0.63 5.84
CA VAL A 163 -3.20 1.94 5.18
C VAL A 163 -3.53 1.72 3.70
N GLN A 164 -4.54 2.42 3.15
CA GLN A 164 -4.83 2.40 1.71
C GLN A 164 -4.76 3.82 1.16
N PHE A 165 -3.73 4.08 0.38
CA PHE A 165 -3.46 5.37 -0.26
C PHE A 165 -2.47 5.17 -1.40
N LEU A 166 -2.35 6.15 -2.29
CA LEU A 166 -1.15 6.34 -3.11
C LEU A 166 -0.68 7.78 -3.03
N VAL A 167 0.62 7.93 -3.21
CA VAL A 167 1.33 9.17 -3.47
C VAL A 167 1.84 9.06 -4.89
N GLU A 168 1.53 10.03 -5.73
CA GLU A 168 2.07 10.15 -7.08
C GLU A 168 3.14 11.25 -7.10
N TRP A 169 4.30 10.89 -7.61
CA TRP A 169 5.45 11.77 -7.75
C TRP A 169 5.32 12.59 -9.03
N ASP A 170 6.02 13.73 -9.10
CA ASP A 170 6.03 14.61 -10.28
C ASP A 170 6.61 13.98 -11.55
N ASP A 171 7.35 12.88 -11.40
CA ASP A 171 7.83 12.03 -12.50
C ASP A 171 6.83 10.95 -12.97
N GLY A 172 5.61 10.94 -12.41
CA GLY A 172 4.53 10.01 -12.74
C GLY A 172 4.68 8.63 -12.10
N THR A 173 5.73 8.39 -11.30
CA THR A 173 5.83 7.16 -10.51
C THR A 173 4.92 7.24 -9.28
N THR A 174 4.54 6.10 -8.71
CA THR A 174 3.62 6.05 -7.55
C THR A 174 4.20 5.23 -6.40
N TYR A 175 3.82 5.58 -5.17
CA TYR A 175 4.13 4.84 -3.95
C TYR A 175 2.90 4.72 -3.06
N GLY A 176 2.74 3.60 -2.36
CA GLY A 176 1.63 3.41 -1.44
C GLY A 176 1.10 2.00 -1.48
N GLN A 177 -0.16 1.85 -1.10
CA GLN A 177 -0.84 0.58 -0.96
C GLN A 177 -2.27 0.71 -1.53
N PRO A 178 -2.52 0.29 -2.78
CA PRO A 178 -3.82 0.53 -3.40
C PRO A 178 -4.91 -0.49 -3.06
N TYR A 179 -4.61 -1.48 -2.24
CA TYR A 179 -5.61 -2.47 -1.85
C TYR A 179 -5.32 -2.99 -0.47
N SER A 180 -6.37 -3.36 0.25
CA SER A 180 -6.20 -4.20 1.42
C SER A 180 -6.22 -5.66 0.99
N SER A 181 -5.33 -6.47 1.55
CA SER A 181 -5.51 -7.92 1.50
C SER A 181 -6.63 -8.23 2.49
N THR A 182 -7.80 -8.61 2.01
CA THR A 182 -8.91 -8.86 2.94
C THR A 182 -9.77 -10.00 2.49
N TYR A 183 -9.64 -11.08 3.25
CA TYR A 183 -10.78 -11.89 3.65
C TYR A 183 -10.52 -12.43 5.06
N GLY A 184 -11.54 -12.34 5.92
CA GLY A 184 -11.56 -13.07 7.18
C GLY A 184 -11.29 -14.55 6.93
N ASN A 185 -10.36 -15.16 7.68
CA ASN A 185 -9.97 -16.57 7.60
C ASN A 185 -9.60 -17.13 6.20
N GLN A 186 -9.59 -16.34 5.13
CA GLN A 186 -9.22 -16.77 3.78
C GLN A 186 -8.30 -15.71 3.14
N PRO A 187 -6.98 -15.80 3.25
CA PRO A 187 -6.10 -14.87 2.53
C PRO A 187 -6.45 -14.89 1.03
N ASP A 188 -6.48 -13.72 0.37
CA ASP A 188 -6.63 -13.61 -1.08
C ASP A 188 -5.62 -14.56 -1.73
N ARG A 189 -6.11 -15.68 -2.26
CA ARG A 189 -5.27 -16.72 -2.86
C ARG A 189 -5.00 -16.27 -4.28
N TYR A 190 -3.73 -16.03 -4.60
CA TYR A 190 -3.26 -15.91 -5.98
C TYR A 190 -2.68 -17.27 -6.36
N PRO A 191 -3.51 -18.16 -6.90
CA PRO A 191 -3.04 -19.49 -7.20
C PRO A 191 -2.02 -19.40 -8.35
N ILE A 192 -0.92 -20.14 -8.21
CA ILE A 192 0.13 -20.25 -9.22
C ILE A 192 -0.07 -21.59 -9.91
N TYR A 193 -0.72 -21.58 -11.07
CA TYR A 193 -0.91 -22.78 -11.90
C TYR A 193 -1.08 -22.40 -13.38
N GLY A 194 -0.61 -23.28 -14.27
CA GLY A 194 -0.72 -23.07 -15.71
C GLY A 194 -0.06 -21.75 -16.11
N THR A 195 -0.79 -20.87 -16.79
CA THR A 195 -0.28 -19.56 -17.22
C THR A 195 -0.42 -18.46 -16.15
N GLN A 196 -0.77 -18.81 -14.91
CA GLN A 196 -0.94 -17.85 -13.83
C GLN A 196 0.37 -17.71 -13.05
N TYR A 197 0.79 -16.47 -12.87
CA TYR A 197 1.93 -16.08 -12.06
C TYR A 197 1.51 -15.06 -11.02
N THR A 198 2.27 -14.96 -9.93
CA THR A 198 2.07 -13.95 -8.89
C THR A 198 3.39 -13.30 -8.53
N GLY A 199 3.39 -11.98 -8.35
CA GLY A 199 4.63 -11.26 -8.13
C GLY A 199 4.43 -9.81 -7.71
N VAL A 200 5.55 -9.10 -7.68
CA VAL A 200 5.66 -7.72 -7.21
C VAL A 200 6.60 -6.92 -8.13
N GLN A 201 6.20 -5.70 -8.48
CA GLN A 201 7.01 -4.63 -9.05
C GLN A 201 7.45 -3.55 -8.02
N PHE A 202 8.72 -3.45 -7.68
CA PHE A 202 9.21 -2.51 -6.67
C PHE A 202 10.34 -1.62 -7.19
N VAL A 203 10.54 -0.47 -6.53
CA VAL A 203 11.70 0.43 -6.75
C VAL A 203 12.55 0.42 -5.49
N LEU A 204 13.86 0.35 -5.65
CA LEU A 204 14.79 0.35 -4.52
C LEU A 204 15.26 1.77 -4.16
N ASP A 205 15.36 2.02 -2.87
CA ASP A 205 15.89 3.24 -2.26
C ASP A 205 17.42 3.27 -2.21
N LYS A 206 18.04 2.10 -2.16
CA LYS A 206 19.49 1.91 -2.14
C LYS A 206 19.90 0.63 -2.85
N ASN A 207 21.21 0.44 -3.00
CA ASN A 207 21.74 -0.80 -3.54
C ASN A 207 21.59 -1.94 -2.53
N TYR A 208 21.24 -3.12 -3.01
CA TYR A 208 21.13 -4.33 -2.22
C TYR A 208 21.94 -5.46 -2.85
N GLU A 209 22.53 -6.28 -1.99
CA GLU A 209 23.05 -7.58 -2.37
C GLU A 209 22.33 -8.64 -1.56
N PHE A 210 21.89 -9.71 -2.21
CA PHE A 210 21.24 -10.83 -1.53
C PHE A 210 21.44 -12.14 -2.29
N SER A 211 21.29 -13.24 -1.55
CA SER A 211 21.46 -14.61 -2.03
C SER A 211 20.19 -15.44 -1.86
N SER A 212 19.10 -14.87 -1.35
CA SER A 212 17.84 -15.57 -1.20
C SER A 212 16.65 -14.64 -1.25
N VAL A 213 15.52 -15.18 -1.67
CA VAL A 213 14.21 -14.53 -1.63
C VAL A 213 13.28 -15.33 -0.74
N LYS A 214 12.27 -14.67 -0.17
CA LYS A 214 11.25 -15.35 0.63
C LYS A 214 9.89 -15.04 0.08
N PHE A 215 9.08 -16.07 -0.09
CA PHE A 215 7.66 -15.93 -0.41
C PHE A 215 6.84 -16.51 0.74
N LYS A 216 5.77 -15.82 1.10
CA LYS A 216 4.80 -16.35 2.05
C LYS A 216 3.63 -16.91 1.25
N GLY A 217 3.61 -18.24 1.15
CA GLY A 217 2.61 -18.99 0.42
C GLY A 217 1.61 -19.67 1.36
N LEU A 218 0.50 -20.10 0.77
CA LEU A 218 -0.40 -21.07 1.37
C LEU A 218 -0.54 -22.21 0.37
N TRP A 219 0.01 -23.38 0.68
CA TRP A 219 -0.42 -24.58 0.01
C TRP A 219 -1.75 -25.01 0.65
N ASP A 220 -2.82 -25.10 -0.14
CA ASP A 220 -4.13 -25.50 0.35
C ASP A 220 -4.33 -27.01 0.42
N GLY A 221 -3.25 -27.78 0.23
CA GLY A 221 -3.24 -29.24 0.25
C GLY A 221 -3.88 -29.87 -0.99
N VAL A 222 -4.23 -29.09 -2.02
CA VAL A 222 -4.82 -29.62 -3.25
C VAL A 222 -3.74 -29.74 -4.33
N GLY A 223 -3.45 -30.98 -4.72
CA GLY A 223 -2.47 -31.30 -5.76
C GLY A 223 -1.02 -31.08 -5.31
N THR A 224 -0.08 -31.60 -6.10
CA THR A 224 1.33 -31.21 -6.00
C THR A 224 1.52 -30.12 -7.05
N PRO A 225 1.94 -28.90 -6.66
CA PRO A 225 2.28 -27.89 -7.65
C PRO A 225 3.34 -28.46 -8.60
N SER A 226 3.23 -28.13 -9.89
CA SER A 226 4.30 -28.33 -10.86
C SER A 226 5.58 -27.64 -10.38
N ALA A 227 6.68 -27.84 -11.10
CA ALA A 227 7.88 -27.05 -10.88
C ALA A 227 7.50 -25.55 -10.82
N LEU A 228 7.87 -24.89 -9.74
CA LEU A 228 7.73 -23.44 -9.63
C LEU A 228 9.02 -22.79 -10.10
N TYR A 229 8.92 -21.62 -10.69
CA TYR A 229 10.05 -20.86 -11.18
C TYR A 229 10.02 -19.44 -10.63
N LEU A 230 11.19 -18.95 -10.23
CA LEU A 230 11.43 -17.56 -9.85
C LEU A 230 12.03 -16.81 -11.02
N SER A 231 11.46 -15.64 -11.30
CA SER A 231 11.99 -14.68 -12.26
C SER A 231 12.12 -13.31 -11.60
N ILE A 232 13.25 -12.63 -11.88
CA ILE A 232 13.51 -11.24 -11.50
C ILE A 232 13.90 -10.45 -12.75
N TYR A 233 13.13 -9.43 -13.07
CA TYR A 233 13.27 -8.60 -14.26
C TYR A 233 13.53 -7.15 -13.90
N ASP A 234 14.56 -6.55 -14.48
CA ASP A 234 14.80 -5.12 -14.46
C ASP A 234 13.92 -4.46 -15.54
N VAL A 235 12.85 -3.82 -15.08
CA VAL A 235 11.88 -3.14 -15.95
C VAL A 235 12.50 -1.92 -16.61
N THR A 236 13.33 -1.18 -15.87
CA THR A 236 13.96 0.06 -16.35
C THR A 236 14.88 -0.20 -17.53
N ASN A 237 15.68 -1.27 -17.45
CA ASN A 237 16.65 -1.64 -18.47
C ASN A 237 16.16 -2.75 -19.41
N SER A 238 14.94 -3.25 -19.18
CA SER A 238 14.31 -4.31 -19.97
C SER A 238 15.15 -5.60 -20.06
N THR A 239 15.72 -6.06 -18.95
CA THR A 239 16.59 -7.25 -18.90
C THR A 239 16.25 -8.16 -17.73
N TYR A 240 16.43 -9.48 -17.89
CA TYR A 240 16.36 -10.41 -16.77
C TYR A 240 17.64 -10.33 -15.90
N ILE A 241 17.43 -10.33 -14.59
CA ILE A 241 18.47 -10.56 -13.58
C ILE A 241 18.51 -12.06 -13.26
N ILE A 242 17.32 -12.66 -13.09
CA ILE A 242 17.10 -14.10 -12.94
C ILE A 242 15.94 -14.46 -13.86
N GLN A 243 16.10 -15.51 -14.67
CA GLN A 243 15.05 -16.00 -15.55
C GLN A 243 14.81 -17.48 -15.26
N ASP A 244 13.58 -17.81 -14.91
CA ASP A 244 13.07 -19.17 -14.75
C ASP A 244 13.94 -20.06 -13.83
N GLN A 245 14.44 -19.51 -12.72
CA GLN A 245 15.20 -20.30 -11.75
C GLN A 245 14.26 -21.26 -11.03
N LEU A 246 14.56 -22.56 -11.06
CA LEU A 246 13.74 -23.59 -10.45
C LEU A 246 13.68 -23.42 -8.93
N TRP A 247 12.47 -23.34 -8.38
CA TRP A 247 12.21 -23.47 -6.95
C TRP A 247 12.21 -24.95 -6.57
N ASP A 248 13.31 -25.43 -6.00
CA ASP A 248 13.49 -26.84 -5.63
C ASP A 248 13.19 -27.11 -4.15
N GLU A 249 12.92 -26.05 -3.36
CA GLU A 249 12.59 -26.20 -1.95
C GLU A 249 11.18 -26.75 -1.74
N ALA A 250 11.05 -27.61 -0.73
CA ALA A 250 9.77 -28.19 -0.35
C ALA A 250 8.80 -27.10 0.11
N ILE A 251 7.65 -27.00 -0.56
CA ILE A 251 6.58 -26.07 -0.19
C ILE A 251 5.83 -26.64 1.01
N SER A 252 5.86 -25.92 2.13
CA SER A 252 5.15 -26.34 3.33
C SER A 252 3.62 -26.28 3.17
N ASP A 253 2.96 -27.30 3.72
CA ASP A 253 1.51 -27.40 3.93
C ASP A 253 1.00 -26.55 5.11
N VAL A 254 1.92 -25.93 5.86
CA VAL A 254 1.58 -25.05 6.96
C VAL A 254 1.10 -23.72 6.39
N VAL A 255 -0.15 -23.41 6.70
CA VAL A 255 -0.80 -22.12 6.45
C VAL A 255 0.15 -20.98 6.82
N GLN A 256 0.40 -20.06 5.88
CA GLN A 256 1.17 -18.84 6.10
C GLN A 256 2.66 -19.03 6.44
N SER A 257 3.23 -20.18 6.12
CA SER A 257 4.66 -20.42 6.24
C SER A 257 5.47 -19.57 5.25
N GLN A 258 6.60 -19.05 5.71
CA GLN A 258 7.58 -18.40 4.84
C GLN A 258 8.43 -19.48 4.18
N GLN A 259 8.37 -19.54 2.85
CA GLN A 259 9.21 -20.37 2.02
C GLN A 259 10.40 -19.52 1.58
N THR A 260 11.62 -20.02 1.80
CA THR A 260 12.85 -19.35 1.38
C THR A 260 13.38 -20.09 0.17
N HIS A 261 13.74 -19.34 -0.87
CA HIS A 261 14.44 -19.85 -2.03
C HIS A 261 15.85 -19.28 -2.08
N GLU A 262 16.83 -20.16 -2.14
CA GLU A 262 18.23 -19.76 -2.29
C GLU A 262 18.54 -19.54 -3.78
N LEU A 263 19.21 -18.43 -4.07
CA LEU A 263 19.58 -18.08 -5.43
C LEU A 263 20.85 -18.82 -5.86
N ASP A 264 20.93 -19.22 -7.13
CA ASP A 264 22.09 -19.90 -7.70
C ASP A 264 23.39 -19.08 -7.56
N SER A 265 23.24 -17.76 -7.45
CA SER A 265 24.33 -16.83 -7.16
C SER A 265 23.82 -15.61 -6.39
N GLN A 266 24.72 -14.95 -5.67
CA GLN A 266 24.43 -13.64 -5.08
C GLN A 266 24.17 -12.64 -6.21
N ILE A 267 23.07 -11.90 -6.10
CA ILE A 267 22.72 -10.85 -7.07
C ILE A 267 22.77 -9.47 -6.41
N SER A 268 23.01 -8.46 -7.25
CA SER A 268 22.96 -7.05 -6.87
C SER A 268 21.77 -6.38 -7.55
N LEU A 269 20.97 -5.64 -6.77
CA LEU A 269 19.96 -4.74 -7.29
C LEU A 269 20.31 -3.30 -6.91
N TYR A 270 20.01 -2.34 -7.78
CA TYR A 270 20.50 -0.97 -7.67
C TYR A 270 19.38 0.02 -7.33
N ALA A 271 19.75 1.05 -6.58
CA ALA A 271 18.87 2.15 -6.19
C ALA A 271 18.26 2.83 -7.43
N GLY A 272 16.99 3.23 -7.34
CA GLY A 272 16.28 3.96 -8.38
C GLY A 272 15.83 3.10 -9.57
N ILE A 273 16.16 1.81 -9.60
CA ILE A 273 15.73 0.87 -10.65
C ILE A 273 14.40 0.22 -10.27
N THR A 274 13.52 0.06 -11.26
CA THR A 274 12.25 -0.67 -11.10
C THR A 274 12.46 -2.14 -11.46
N TYR A 275 12.16 -3.03 -10.52
CA TYR A 275 12.25 -4.47 -10.69
C TYR A 275 10.88 -5.12 -10.60
N GLN A 276 10.67 -6.20 -11.33
CA GLN A 276 9.58 -7.16 -11.14
C GLN A 276 10.16 -8.47 -10.63
N MET A 277 9.50 -9.10 -9.67
CA MET A 277 9.84 -10.42 -9.14
C MET A 277 8.56 -11.24 -9.04
N TRP A 278 8.52 -12.43 -9.63
CA TRP A 278 7.33 -13.28 -9.61
C TRP A 278 7.67 -14.77 -9.51
N LEU A 279 6.66 -15.53 -9.08
CA LEU A 279 6.62 -16.98 -9.16
C LEU A 279 5.64 -17.41 -10.25
N GLU A 280 6.05 -18.41 -11.03
CA GLU A 280 5.25 -19.05 -12.08
C GLU A 280 5.38 -20.57 -12.04
N SER A 281 4.52 -21.29 -12.77
CA SER A 281 4.44 -22.75 -12.82
C SER A 281 4.69 -23.29 -14.23
#